data_AF-A0A7S0C412-F1
#
_entry.id   AF-A0A7S0C412-F1
#
_cell.length_a   1.000
_cell.length_b   1.000
_cell.length_c   1.000
_cell.angle_alpha   90.00
_cell.angle_beta   90.00
_cell.angle_gamma   90.00
#
_symmetry.space_group_name_H-M   'P 1'
#
loop_
_entity.id
_entity.type
_entity.pdbx_description
1 polymer ?
#
loop_
_entity_poly.entity_id
_entity_poly.type
_entity_poly.pdbx_seq_one_letter_code
_entity_poly.pdbx_strand_id
1 'polypeptide(L)'
;MIRRKLPSLFLLFTSLFVQKSLVLLYTSIILGTVILISNPVNAQFGVPKVSKTGQAEIKANGEEQKYTATPESGFLSEQDSSDIEGLIDAAKQDPETMAMVNRLKTDMSSELDALRKEPMEQILGGMKETLDNLKLIEHLFKDKERAVEEMNKEGMIEKTHLDAYMKNPDLLEEDTRKGLWFNFVSLAVVGEFL
;
A
#
# COMPACT_ATOMS: atom_id res chain seq x y z
N MET A 1 -73.71 -21.82 -34.55
CA MET A 1 -72.26 -22.01 -34.75
C MET A 1 -71.55 -20.72 -34.34
N ILE A 2 -71.14 -20.60 -33.07
CA ILE A 2 -70.63 -19.34 -32.49
C ILE A 2 -69.11 -19.48 -32.32
N ARG A 3 -68.32 -18.86 -33.21
CA ARG A 3 -66.86 -18.73 -33.05
C ARG A 3 -66.58 -17.43 -32.31
N ARG A 4 -66.28 -17.51 -31.01
CA ARG A 4 -65.76 -16.38 -30.22
C ARG A 4 -64.27 -16.19 -30.55
N LYS A 5 -63.93 -15.02 -31.11
CA LYS A 5 -62.54 -14.55 -31.25
C LYS A 5 -62.13 -13.88 -29.93
N LEU A 6 -61.10 -14.40 -29.27
CA LEU A 6 -60.33 -13.67 -28.26
C LEU A 6 -58.93 -14.27 -28.14
N PRO A 7 -57.91 -13.65 -28.75
CA PRO A 7 -56.53 -13.87 -28.31
C PRO A 7 -55.69 -12.58 -28.14
N SER A 8 -56.26 -11.37 -28.25
CA SER A 8 -55.44 -10.14 -28.25
C SER A 8 -55.02 -9.63 -26.88
N LEU A 9 -55.79 -9.90 -25.80
CA LEU A 9 -55.46 -9.37 -24.48
C LEU A 9 -54.26 -10.07 -23.83
N PHE A 10 -54.09 -11.37 -24.07
CA PHE A 10 -53.06 -12.18 -23.40
C PHE A 10 -51.64 -11.80 -23.85
N LEU A 11 -51.47 -11.40 -25.12
CA LEU A 11 -50.18 -10.98 -25.67
C LEU A 11 -49.73 -9.60 -25.15
N LEU A 12 -50.67 -8.72 -24.77
CA LEU A 12 -50.32 -7.42 -24.19
C LEU A 12 -49.83 -7.54 -22.75
N PHE A 13 -50.35 -8.51 -21.98
CA PHE A 13 -49.92 -8.72 -20.60
C PHE A 13 -48.51 -9.32 -20.51
N THR A 14 -48.14 -10.22 -21.43
CA THR A 14 -46.80 -10.80 -21.43
C THR A 14 -45.73 -9.80 -21.84
N SER A 15 -46.00 -8.90 -22.79
CA SER A 15 -45.03 -7.87 -23.19
C SER A 15 -44.76 -6.84 -22.08
N LEU A 16 -45.81 -6.44 -21.35
CA LEU A 16 -45.68 -5.50 -20.23
C LEU A 16 -44.88 -6.08 -19.06
N PHE A 17 -44.98 -7.40 -18.84
CA PHE A 17 -44.23 -8.08 -17.77
C PHE A 17 -42.74 -8.17 -18.11
N VAL A 18 -42.39 -8.53 -19.35
CA VAL A 18 -40.99 -8.61 -19.82
C VAL A 18 -40.32 -7.24 -19.77
N GLN A 19 -41.02 -6.18 -20.19
CA GLN A 19 -40.48 -4.82 -20.19
C GLN A 19 -40.19 -4.30 -18.77
N LYS A 20 -41.07 -4.58 -17.79
CA LYS A 20 -40.83 -4.19 -16.39
C LYS A 20 -39.66 -4.95 -15.76
N SER A 21 -39.52 -6.24 -16.07
CA SER A 21 -38.39 -7.06 -15.58
C SER A 21 -37.05 -6.57 -16.12
N LEU A 22 -37.01 -6.13 -17.39
CA LEU A 22 -35.78 -5.60 -18.00
C LEU A 22 -35.35 -4.29 -17.32
N VAL A 23 -36.29 -3.37 -17.09
CA VAL A 23 -36.01 -2.07 -16.47
C VAL A 23 -35.48 -2.25 -15.04
N LEU A 24 -36.08 -3.15 -14.25
CA LEU A 24 -35.59 -3.45 -12.89
C LEU A 24 -34.13 -3.95 -12.90
N LEU A 25 -33.80 -4.83 -13.84
CA LEU A 25 -32.46 -5.41 -13.97
C LEU A 25 -31.42 -4.34 -14.38
N TYR A 26 -31.77 -3.45 -15.32
CA TYR A 26 -30.92 -2.32 -15.67
C TYR A 26 -30.73 -1.34 -14.50
N THR A 27 -31.78 -1.02 -13.74
CA THR A 27 -31.65 -0.12 -12.59
C THR A 27 -30.76 -0.71 -11.48
N SER A 28 -30.80 -2.03 -11.26
CA SER A 28 -29.90 -2.68 -10.28
C SER A 28 -28.43 -2.66 -10.71
N ILE A 29 -28.15 -2.82 -12.01
CA ILE A 29 -26.76 -2.79 -12.52
C ILE A 29 -26.18 -1.38 -12.41
N ILE A 30 -26.98 -0.34 -12.74
CA ILE A 30 -26.56 1.06 -12.64
C ILE A 30 -26.31 1.44 -11.18
N LEU A 31 -27.20 1.03 -10.26
CA LEU A 31 -27.02 1.33 -8.83
C LEU A 31 -25.79 0.62 -8.24
N GLY A 32 -25.51 -0.61 -8.66
CA GLY A 32 -24.31 -1.34 -8.26
C GLY A 32 -23.01 -0.70 -8.77
N THR A 33 -23.01 -0.15 -10.00
CA THR A 33 -21.82 0.53 -10.55
C THR A 33 -21.56 1.89 -9.89
N VAL A 34 -22.60 2.63 -9.48
CA VAL A 34 -22.43 3.91 -8.76
C VAL A 34 -21.78 3.73 -7.38
N ILE A 35 -22.04 2.61 -6.69
CA ILE A 35 -21.45 2.30 -5.38
C ILE A 35 -19.95 1.93 -5.50
N LEU A 36 -19.52 1.36 -6.63
CA LEU A 36 -18.12 0.99 -6.84
C LEU A 36 -17.22 2.19 -7.17
N ILE A 37 -17.77 3.28 -7.71
CA ILE A 37 -16.98 4.47 -8.10
C ILE A 37 -16.87 5.49 -6.94
N SER A 38 -17.68 5.35 -5.89
CA SER A 38 -17.80 6.34 -4.80
C SER A 38 -16.91 6.08 -3.57
N ASN A 39 -16.06 5.05 -3.59
CA ASN A 39 -15.02 4.86 -2.58
C ASN A 39 -13.63 5.04 -3.18
N PRO A 40 -13.16 6.27 -3.43
CA PRO A 40 -11.73 6.52 -3.40
C PRO A 40 -11.30 6.22 -1.96
N VAL A 41 -10.81 5.00 -1.73
CA VAL A 41 -10.05 4.69 -0.53
C VAL A 41 -8.77 5.51 -0.67
N ASN A 42 -8.83 6.77 -0.26
CA ASN A 42 -7.66 7.54 0.11
C ASN A 42 -7.14 6.88 1.39
N ALA A 43 -6.46 5.74 1.21
CA ALA A 43 -5.62 5.13 2.21
C ALA A 43 -4.48 6.11 2.44
N GLN A 44 -4.73 7.07 3.33
CA GLN A 44 -3.74 8.01 3.81
C GLN A 44 -2.96 7.28 4.90
N PHE A 45 -2.14 6.31 4.48
CA PHE A 45 -1.16 5.66 5.34
C PHE A 45 -0.44 6.74 6.13
N GLY A 46 -0.53 6.65 7.46
CA GLY A 46 0.07 7.59 8.39
C GLY A 46 1.59 7.45 8.42
N VAL A 47 2.26 7.72 7.29
CA VAL A 47 3.72 7.62 7.20
C VAL A 47 4.32 8.63 8.18
N PRO A 48 5.00 8.16 9.24
CA PRO A 48 5.60 9.06 10.20
C PRO A 48 6.70 9.88 9.50
N LYS A 49 6.67 11.20 9.68
CA LYS A 49 7.80 12.05 9.30
C LYS A 49 8.95 11.74 10.25
N VAL A 50 10.13 11.44 9.72
CA VAL A 50 11.29 11.02 10.51
C VAL A 50 11.70 12.18 11.43
N SER A 51 11.32 12.09 12.70
CA SER A 51 11.72 13.02 13.76
C SER A 51 13.00 12.50 14.41
N LYS A 52 13.99 13.37 14.58
CA LYS A 52 15.22 13.07 15.31
C LYS A 52 14.90 12.79 16.79
N THR A 53 15.59 11.79 17.35
CA THR A 53 15.99 11.61 18.77
C THR A 53 15.36 10.44 19.53
N GLY A 54 16.22 9.53 20.01
CA GLY A 54 16.04 8.75 21.24
C GLY A 54 16.67 7.34 21.20
N GLN A 55 17.77 7.12 21.92
CA GLN A 55 18.42 5.81 22.10
C GLN A 55 17.42 4.74 22.58
N ALA A 56 17.38 3.59 21.90
CA ALA A 56 16.64 2.41 22.32
C ALA A 56 17.34 1.12 21.81
N GLU A 57 17.01 -0.01 22.43
CA GLU A 57 17.54 -1.34 22.14
C GLU A 57 16.49 -2.17 21.37
N ILE A 58 16.76 -2.49 20.10
CA ILE A 58 15.85 -3.27 19.24
C ILE A 58 15.61 -4.66 19.86
N LYS A 59 14.37 -4.93 20.28
CA LYS A 59 13.92 -6.25 20.76
C LYS A 59 12.93 -6.87 19.75
N ALA A 60 13.34 -7.97 19.11
CA ALA A 60 12.46 -8.84 18.35
C ALA A 60 11.58 -9.67 19.30
N ASN A 61 10.30 -9.87 18.93
CA ASN A 61 9.31 -10.47 19.81
C ASN A 61 9.21 -11.98 19.59
N GLY A 62 9.93 -12.76 20.39
CA GLY A 62 9.82 -14.22 20.45
C GLY A 62 11.17 -14.90 20.30
N GLU A 63 11.76 -15.30 21.43
CA GLU A 63 13.15 -15.71 21.64
C GLU A 63 14.13 -14.52 21.75
N GLU A 64 14.72 -14.38 22.94
CA GLU A 64 15.84 -13.46 23.20
C GLU A 64 17.08 -13.91 22.42
N GLN A 65 17.07 -13.78 21.10
CA GLN A 65 18.31 -13.73 20.33
C GLN A 65 18.91 -12.35 20.58
N LYS A 66 19.72 -12.29 21.63
CA LYS A 66 20.62 -11.17 21.89
C LYS A 66 21.62 -11.14 20.75
N TYR A 67 21.26 -10.49 19.63
CA TYR A 67 22.20 -10.09 18.60
C TYR A 67 23.12 -9.04 19.24
N THR A 68 24.14 -9.52 19.96
CA THR A 68 25.29 -8.68 20.25
C THR A 68 25.92 -8.40 18.90
N ALA A 69 25.61 -7.24 18.34
CA ALA A 69 26.38 -6.66 17.26
C ALA A 69 27.83 -6.67 17.74
N THR A 70 28.60 -7.66 17.28
CA THR A 70 30.04 -7.66 17.47
C THR A 70 30.52 -6.36 16.84
N PRO A 71 31.22 -5.49 17.58
CA PRO A 71 31.61 -4.15 17.10
C PRO A 71 32.58 -4.16 15.90
N GLU A 72 32.91 -5.34 15.36
CA GLU A 72 33.71 -5.51 14.15
C GLU A 72 32.89 -5.51 12.85
N SER A 73 31.55 -5.60 12.89
CA SER A 73 30.70 -5.37 11.71
C SER A 73 29.97 -4.02 11.82
N GLY A 74 30.69 -2.94 11.55
CA GLY A 74 30.16 -1.55 11.54
C GLY A 74 29.16 -1.27 10.41
N PHE A 75 28.10 -2.07 10.33
CA PHE A 75 27.10 -2.06 9.26
C PHE A 75 25.97 -1.07 9.53
N LEU A 76 25.49 -1.01 10.77
CA LEU A 76 24.55 0.00 11.24
C LEU A 76 25.25 0.91 12.25
N SER A 77 25.10 2.23 12.09
CA SER A 77 25.48 3.15 13.16
C SER A 77 24.48 3.08 14.31
N GLU A 78 24.87 3.53 15.51
CA GLU A 78 23.95 3.63 16.66
C GLU A 78 22.71 4.45 16.32
N GLN A 79 22.87 5.52 15.52
CA GLN A 79 21.77 6.35 15.06
C GLN A 79 20.84 5.60 14.10
N ASP A 80 21.38 4.79 13.18
CA ASP A 80 20.56 4.03 12.24
C ASP A 80 19.69 3.00 12.99
N SER A 81 20.28 2.31 13.97
CA SER A 81 19.54 1.36 14.81
C SER A 81 18.41 2.05 15.58
N SER A 82 18.69 3.21 16.19
CA SER A 82 17.68 4.01 16.92
C SER A 82 16.57 4.50 16.00
N ASP A 83 16.89 4.97 14.79
CA ASP A 83 15.90 5.44 13.82
C ASP A 83 15.03 4.29 13.31
N ILE A 84 15.63 3.12 13.03
CA ILE A 84 14.90 1.91 12.61
C ILE A 84 13.93 1.46 13.70
N GLU A 85 14.37 1.43 14.95
CA GLU A 85 13.52 1.07 16.09
C GLU A 85 12.34 2.03 16.23
N GLY A 86 12.60 3.34 16.13
CA GLY A 86 11.54 4.35 16.17
C GLY A 86 10.49 4.16 15.08
N LEU A 87 10.90 3.77 13.87
CA LEU A 87 9.96 3.46 12.78
C LEU A 87 9.17 2.17 13.04
N ILE A 88 9.81 1.13 13.58
CA ILE A 88 9.12 -0.12 13.97
C ILE A 88 8.07 0.18 15.03
N ASP A 89 8.41 0.96 16.05
CA ASP A 89 7.48 1.30 17.13
C ASP A 89 6.32 2.18 16.64
N ALA A 90 6.60 3.13 15.74
CA ALA A 90 5.55 3.89 15.07
C ALA A 90 4.63 2.98 14.25
N ALA A 91 5.18 2.01 13.51
CA ALA A 91 4.42 1.03 12.72
C ALA A 91 3.52 0.16 13.60
N LYS A 92 3.99 -0.28 14.79
CA LYS A 92 3.19 -1.06 15.75
C LYS A 92 2.00 -0.26 16.31
N GLN A 93 2.16 1.06 16.42
CA GLN A 93 1.13 1.95 16.96
C GLN A 93 0.12 2.39 15.90
N ASP A 94 0.46 2.31 14.61
CA ASP A 94 -0.43 2.68 13.51
C ASP A 94 -1.38 1.53 13.12
N PRO A 95 -2.70 1.66 13.34
CA PRO A 95 -3.66 0.59 13.02
C PRO A 95 -3.71 0.25 11.53
N GLU A 96 -3.46 1.21 10.64
CA GLU A 96 -3.49 0.97 9.20
C GLU A 96 -2.28 0.14 8.76
N THR A 97 -1.09 0.49 9.26
CA THR A 97 0.12 -0.32 9.08
C THR A 97 -0.05 -1.73 9.67
N MET A 98 -0.65 -1.88 10.85
CA MET A 98 -0.90 -3.22 11.40
C MET A 98 -1.92 -4.03 10.60
N ALA A 99 -2.94 -3.39 10.03
CA ALA A 99 -3.85 -4.06 9.11
C ALA A 99 -3.12 -4.54 7.84
N MET A 100 -2.19 -3.74 7.33
CA MET A 100 -1.31 -4.11 6.22
C MET A 100 -0.39 -5.28 6.57
N VAL A 101 0.26 -5.25 7.74
CA VAL A 101 1.10 -6.36 8.26
C VAL A 101 0.30 -7.66 8.34
N ASN A 102 -0.93 -7.62 8.86
CA ASN A 102 -1.78 -8.80 8.96
C ASN A 102 -2.14 -9.37 7.59
N ARG A 103 -2.42 -8.51 6.60
CA ARG A 103 -2.66 -8.93 5.21
C ARG A 103 -1.40 -9.55 4.61
N LEU A 104 -0.24 -8.92 4.77
CA LEU A 104 1.05 -9.46 4.30
C LEU A 104 1.30 -10.87 4.86
N LYS A 105 1.13 -11.06 6.17
CA LYS A 105 1.33 -12.35 6.83
C LYS A 105 0.33 -13.42 6.40
N THR A 106 -0.88 -13.04 6.00
CA THR A 106 -1.95 -13.98 5.62
C THR A 106 -1.92 -14.31 4.13
N ASP A 107 -1.82 -13.28 3.28
CA ASP A 107 -1.99 -13.39 1.83
C ASP A 107 -0.66 -13.76 1.13
N MET A 108 0.48 -13.47 1.75
CA MET A 108 1.82 -13.66 1.16
C MET A 108 2.72 -14.53 2.06
N SER A 109 2.15 -15.42 2.86
CA SER A 109 2.90 -16.21 3.84
C SER A 109 4.02 -17.04 3.20
N SER A 110 3.77 -17.65 2.03
CA SER A 110 4.74 -18.48 1.31
C SER A 110 5.94 -17.70 0.79
N GLU A 111 5.70 -16.48 0.31
CA GLU A 111 6.69 -15.56 -0.22
C GLU A 111 7.56 -15.02 0.92
N LEU A 112 6.92 -14.66 2.04
CA LEU A 112 7.63 -14.26 3.26
C LEU A 112 8.52 -15.37 3.79
N ASP A 113 8.07 -16.64 3.78
CA ASP A 113 8.90 -17.78 4.19
C ASP A 113 10.12 -18.01 3.30
N ALA A 114 10.05 -17.63 2.02
CA ALA A 114 11.23 -17.63 1.15
C ALA A 114 12.21 -16.52 1.53
N LEU A 115 11.70 -15.32 1.80
CA LEU A 115 12.50 -14.14 2.18
C LEU A 115 13.10 -14.27 3.58
N ARG A 116 12.45 -14.98 4.52
CA ARG A 116 12.97 -15.27 5.87
C ARG A 116 14.25 -16.10 5.87
N LYS A 117 14.58 -16.74 4.74
CA LYS A 117 15.83 -17.49 4.58
C LYS A 117 17.02 -16.57 4.28
N GLU A 118 16.76 -15.31 3.94
CA GLU A 118 17.83 -14.34 3.74
C GLU A 118 18.56 -14.05 5.06
N PRO A 119 19.88 -13.83 5.03
CA PRO A 119 20.63 -13.45 6.22
C PRO A 119 20.08 -12.18 6.86
N MET A 120 20.04 -12.14 8.19
CA MET A 120 19.55 -10.99 8.95
C MET A 120 20.29 -9.69 8.58
N GLU A 121 21.59 -9.79 8.27
CA GLU A 121 22.39 -8.67 7.80
C GLU A 121 21.86 -8.06 6.51
N GLN A 122 21.33 -8.88 5.58
CA GLN A 122 20.72 -8.37 4.34
C GLN A 122 19.38 -7.70 4.62
N ILE A 123 18.56 -8.26 5.53
CA ILE A 123 17.28 -7.67 5.94
C ILE A 123 17.51 -6.30 6.57
N LEU A 124 18.39 -6.22 7.56
CA LEU A 124 18.78 -4.98 8.22
C LEU A 124 19.40 -3.98 7.23
N GLY A 125 20.13 -4.47 6.23
CA GLY A 125 20.69 -3.68 5.14
C GLY A 125 19.63 -3.00 4.30
N GLY A 126 18.65 -3.78 3.86
CA GLY A 126 17.51 -3.25 3.12
C GLY A 126 16.70 -2.26 3.95
N MET A 127 16.55 -2.49 5.26
CA MET A 127 15.86 -1.57 6.15
C MET A 127 16.61 -0.23 6.27
N LYS A 128 17.93 -0.28 6.41
CA LYS A 128 18.78 0.92 6.42
C LYS A 128 18.70 1.67 5.09
N GLU A 129 18.84 0.97 3.96
CA GLU A 129 18.74 1.58 2.64
C GLU A 129 17.38 2.25 2.44
N THR A 130 16.31 1.59 2.87
CA THR A 130 14.96 2.15 2.79
C THR A 130 14.79 3.37 3.69
N LEU A 131 15.36 3.37 4.90
CA LEU A 131 15.39 4.53 5.80
C LEU A 131 16.15 5.71 5.16
N ASP A 132 17.32 5.45 4.58
CA ASP A 132 18.12 6.47 3.90
C ASP A 132 17.36 7.05 2.71
N ASN A 133 16.67 6.20 1.94
CA ASN A 133 15.81 6.63 0.85
C ASN A 133 14.62 7.46 1.35
N LEU A 134 13.96 7.09 2.45
CA LEU A 134 12.88 7.88 3.07
C LEU A 134 13.35 9.29 3.46
N LYS A 135 14.57 9.40 4.01
CA LYS A 135 15.22 10.69 4.29
C LYS A 135 15.54 11.45 3.00
N LEU A 136 16.00 10.76 1.96
CA LEU A 136 16.34 11.37 0.67
C LEU A 136 15.11 11.93 -0.08
N ILE A 137 13.94 11.28 0.02
CA ILE A 137 12.69 11.78 -0.57
C ILE A 137 12.42 13.22 -0.10
N GLU A 138 12.66 13.55 1.18
CA GLU A 138 12.45 14.91 1.69
C GLU A 138 13.33 15.96 1.00
N HIS A 139 14.49 15.54 0.48
CA HIS A 139 15.37 16.40 -0.31
C HIS A 139 14.97 16.43 -1.79
N LEU A 140 14.61 15.27 -2.36
CA LEU A 140 14.21 15.13 -3.75
C LEU A 140 12.96 15.97 -4.05
N PHE A 141 11.95 15.90 -3.19
CA PHE A 141 10.66 16.57 -3.36
C PHE A 141 10.60 17.96 -2.71
N LYS A 142 11.76 18.62 -2.51
CA LYS A 142 11.77 20.06 -2.16
C LYS A 142 11.22 20.92 -3.30
N ASP A 143 11.49 20.50 -4.54
CA ASP A 143 10.98 21.07 -5.77
C ASP A 143 10.28 19.93 -6.53
N LYS A 144 8.98 19.79 -6.30
CA LYS A 144 8.23 18.59 -6.69
C LYS A 144 8.02 18.54 -8.20
N GLU A 145 7.76 19.69 -8.81
CA GLU A 145 7.66 19.85 -10.26
C GLU A 145 8.96 19.38 -10.93
N ARG A 146 10.11 19.86 -10.43
CA ARG A 146 11.40 19.43 -10.95
C ARG A 146 11.67 17.94 -10.71
N ALA A 147 11.25 17.39 -9.57
CA ALA A 147 11.38 15.96 -9.30
C ALA A 147 10.61 15.12 -10.34
N VAL A 148 9.38 15.50 -10.67
CA VAL A 148 8.58 14.83 -11.72
C VAL A 148 9.29 14.90 -13.08
N GLU A 149 9.83 16.07 -13.44
CA GLU A 149 10.54 16.26 -14.72
C GLU A 149 11.79 15.38 -14.84
N GLU A 150 12.67 15.40 -13.83
CA GLU A 150 13.91 14.61 -13.85
C GLU A 150 13.62 13.11 -13.75
N MET A 151 12.66 12.68 -12.91
CA MET A 151 12.28 11.26 -12.83
C MET A 151 11.65 10.75 -14.14
N ASN A 152 10.87 11.56 -14.84
CA ASN A 152 10.35 11.22 -16.17
C ASN A 152 11.48 11.09 -17.20
N LYS A 153 12.44 12.03 -17.17
CA LYS A 153 13.61 12.01 -18.07
C LYS A 153 14.46 10.76 -17.89
N GLU A 154 14.63 10.29 -16.66
CA GLU A 154 15.32 9.03 -16.33
C GLU A 154 14.44 7.77 -16.57
N GLY A 155 13.19 7.95 -17.00
CA GLY A 155 12.27 6.84 -17.29
C GLY A 155 11.77 6.10 -16.03
N MET A 156 11.84 6.74 -14.86
CA MET A 156 11.37 6.19 -13.59
C MET A 156 9.85 6.28 -13.42
N ILE A 157 9.17 7.10 -14.24
CA ILE A 157 7.72 7.27 -14.22
C ILE A 157 7.12 6.55 -15.42
N GLU A 158 6.14 5.67 -15.16
CA GLU A 158 5.36 5.07 -16.23
C GLU A 158 4.55 6.13 -16.99
N LYS A 159 4.55 6.06 -18.32
CA LYS A 159 3.88 7.05 -19.19
C LYS A 159 2.39 7.22 -18.91
N THR A 160 1.74 6.18 -18.38
CA THR A 160 0.32 6.16 -17.99
C THR A 160 0.02 7.08 -16.80
N HIS A 161 0.98 7.28 -15.90
CA HIS A 161 0.83 8.08 -14.68
C HIS A 161 1.41 9.49 -14.81
N LEU A 162 2.25 9.73 -15.82
CA LEU A 162 2.93 11.01 -16.03
C LEU A 162 1.98 12.21 -16.03
N ASP A 163 0.86 12.12 -16.76
CA ASP A 163 -0.11 13.23 -16.84
C ASP A 163 -0.74 13.57 -15.49
N ALA A 164 -0.91 12.59 -14.61
CA ALA A 164 -1.45 12.80 -13.27
C ALA A 164 -0.41 13.49 -12.38
N TYR A 165 0.85 13.03 -12.40
CA TYR A 165 1.94 13.59 -11.61
C TYR A 165 2.35 14.99 -12.07
N MET A 166 2.33 15.28 -13.38
CA MET A 166 2.59 16.63 -13.89
C MET A 166 1.52 17.64 -13.45
N LYS A 167 0.27 17.19 -13.27
CA LYS A 167 -0.83 18.04 -12.78
C LYS A 167 -0.84 18.17 -11.27
N ASN A 168 -0.39 17.14 -10.56
CA ASN A 168 -0.33 17.10 -9.11
C ASN A 168 0.97 16.40 -8.64
N PRO A 169 2.09 17.13 -8.55
CA PRO A 169 3.38 16.57 -8.12
C PRO A 169 3.36 15.98 -6.70
N ASP A 170 2.45 16.43 -5.84
CA ASP A 170 2.27 15.88 -4.50
C ASP A 170 1.90 14.38 -4.54
N LEU A 171 1.15 13.96 -5.56
CA LEU A 171 0.75 12.57 -5.73
C LEU A 171 1.97 11.65 -5.95
N LEU A 172 2.96 12.10 -6.73
CA LEU A 172 4.18 11.34 -6.94
C LEU A 172 4.98 11.19 -5.64
N GLU A 173 5.09 12.26 -4.84
CA GLU A 173 5.75 12.19 -3.53
C GLU A 173 5.04 11.18 -2.63
N GLU A 174 3.70 11.28 -2.54
CA GLU A 174 2.88 10.41 -1.70
C GLU A 174 3.04 8.94 -2.09
N ASP A 175 2.94 8.62 -3.38
CA ASP A 175 3.08 7.25 -3.88
C ASP A 175 4.50 6.71 -3.68
N THR A 176 5.52 7.53 -3.94
CA THR A 176 6.93 7.16 -3.70
C THR A 176 7.17 6.87 -2.22
N ARG A 177 6.66 7.73 -1.34
CA ARG A 177 6.78 7.59 0.11
C ARG A 177 6.05 6.35 0.63
N LYS A 178 4.84 6.09 0.14
CA LYS A 178 4.08 4.86 0.46
C LYS A 178 4.81 3.61 -0.01
N GLY A 179 5.38 3.62 -1.21
CA GLY A 179 6.17 2.51 -1.73
C GLY A 179 7.38 2.19 -0.86
N LEU A 180 8.14 3.20 -0.44
CA LEU A 180 9.25 2.99 0.50
C LEU A 180 8.77 2.54 1.88
N TRP A 181 7.69 3.12 2.41
CA TRP A 181 7.15 2.69 3.70
C TRP A 181 6.72 1.22 3.67
N PHE A 182 6.02 0.80 2.61
CA PHE A 182 5.65 -0.59 2.40
C PHE A 182 6.87 -1.51 2.33
N ASN A 183 7.93 -1.10 1.64
CA ASN A 183 9.18 -1.88 1.58
C ASN A 183 9.81 -2.02 2.97
N PHE A 184 9.90 -0.93 3.74
CA PHE A 184 10.41 -0.96 5.11
C PHE A 184 9.61 -1.92 5.99
N VAL A 185 8.27 -1.80 5.98
CA VAL A 185 7.39 -2.66 6.78
C VAL A 185 7.50 -4.11 6.34
N SER A 186 7.61 -4.39 5.04
CA SER A 186 7.77 -5.75 4.52
C SER A 186 9.06 -6.38 5.01
N LEU A 187 10.18 -5.65 4.95
CA LEU A 187 11.45 -6.11 5.51
C LEU A 187 11.38 -6.30 7.01
N ALA A 188 10.69 -5.42 7.74
CA ALA A 188 10.50 -5.55 9.17
C ALA A 188 9.66 -6.80 9.54
N VAL A 189 8.67 -7.16 8.72
CA VAL A 189 7.87 -8.39 8.88
C VAL A 189 8.72 -9.64 8.56
N VAL A 190 9.54 -9.58 7.51
CA VAL A 190 10.46 -10.68 7.15
C VAL A 190 11.50 -10.89 8.26
N GLY A 191 12.04 -9.81 8.83
CA GLY A 191 12.96 -9.83 9.97
C GLY A 191 12.30 -10.10 11.32
N GLU A 192 10.99 -10.39 11.35
CA GLU A 192 10.21 -10.70 12.55
C GLU A 192 10.20 -9.59 13.61
N PHE A 193 10.38 -8.33 13.19
CA PHE A 193 10.27 -7.15 14.03
C PHE A 193 8.81 -6.62 14.14
N LEU A 194 7.96 -6.98 13.17
CA LEU A 194 6.53 -6.66 13.07
C LEU A 194 5.67 -7.90 12.84
#